data_AF-A0A8H6C930-F1
#
_entry.id   AF-A0A8H6C930-F1
#
_cell.length_a   1.000
_cell.length_b   1.000
_cell.length_c   1.000
_cell.angle_alpha   90.00
_cell.angle_beta   90.00
_cell.angle_gamma   90.00
#
_symmetry.space_group_name_H-M   'P 1'
#
loop_
_entity.id
_entity.type
_entity.pdbx_description
1 polymer ?
#
loop_
_entity_poly.entity_id
_entity_poly.type
_entity_poly.pdbx_seq_one_letter_code
_entity_poly.pdbx_strand_id
1 'polypeptide(L)'
;MVGIAATAWYTGDFANSECSLEFIPTRSTVTANVTNSSITVVKSSGSAATDPEPTGLLVNNTVTSLHFLSKMGPSLYVSVMGDAFEYNVHTTYKSSAYGNLTRREVGLRATEASFDAILDDILGIYGSGQIAIANETTSTTIAGTFGSYLFGKPLVLGLILPVNLVILLVIVIEGIRARFWRHLPQFDILDFKSTVTAASLGGNNISKKVQRQRGEGDKWTADAADRMLGDIKMCLPQGDFAEPRIILDGGLLMQDEADGGGTEMDDGMAPLETEPYTGAPAAWSPIGQHNEHSSGQRKTS
;
A
#
# COMPACT_ATOMS: atom_id res chain seq x y z
N MET A 1 3.41 -25.90 6.11
CA MET A 1 3.43 -25.19 7.41
C MET A 1 3.71 -23.73 7.13
N VAL A 2 3.01 -22.83 7.81
CA VAL A 2 3.15 -21.38 7.69
C VAL A 2 3.36 -20.81 9.09
N GLY A 3 4.40 -20.01 9.28
CA GLY A 3 4.68 -19.34 10.55
C GLY A 3 4.42 -17.85 10.46
N ILE A 4 3.83 -17.28 11.50
CA ILE A 4 3.62 -15.83 11.63
C ILE A 4 4.61 -15.26 12.65
N ALA A 5 5.48 -14.38 12.16
CA ALA A 5 6.30 -13.52 12.99
C ALA A 5 5.74 -12.10 12.94
N ALA A 6 5.38 -11.55 14.09
CA ALA A 6 4.84 -10.21 14.22
C ALA A 6 5.74 -9.37 15.14
N THR A 7 5.95 -8.11 14.76
CA THR A 7 6.67 -7.13 15.60
C THR A 7 5.78 -6.63 16.74
N ALA A 8 6.35 -5.94 17.73
CA ALA A 8 5.64 -5.39 18.88
C ALA A 8 4.50 -4.40 18.55
N TRP A 9 4.41 -3.94 17.30
CA TRP A 9 3.32 -3.11 16.78
C TRP A 9 1.98 -3.84 16.65
N TYR A 10 2.00 -5.17 16.55
CA TYR A 10 0.79 -6.00 16.47
C TYR A 10 0.49 -6.64 17.82
N THR A 11 -0.80 -6.90 18.08
CA THR A 11 -1.22 -7.62 19.27
C THR A 11 -0.51 -8.97 19.35
N GLY A 12 0.10 -9.27 20.51
CA GLY A 12 0.79 -10.55 20.75
C GLY A 12 -0.12 -11.78 20.69
N ASP A 13 -1.41 -11.60 20.41
CA ASP A 13 -2.45 -12.62 20.42
C ASP A 13 -2.27 -13.67 19.32
N PHE A 14 -1.70 -13.29 18.17
CA PHE A 14 -1.35 -14.19 17.06
C PHE A 14 0.16 -14.23 16.75
N ALA A 15 0.97 -13.44 17.46
CA ALA A 15 2.41 -13.48 17.33
C ALA A 15 2.97 -14.87 17.68
N ASN A 16 3.95 -15.32 16.89
CA ASN A 16 4.60 -16.63 17.02
C ASN A 16 3.61 -17.80 16.94
N SER A 17 2.64 -17.71 16.02
CA SER A 17 1.74 -18.82 15.70
C SER A 17 2.28 -19.60 14.50
N GLU A 18 2.08 -20.92 14.53
CA GLU A 18 2.37 -21.82 13.42
C GLU A 18 1.08 -22.52 13.01
N CYS A 19 0.77 -22.44 11.72
CA CYS A 19 -0.40 -23.07 11.13
C CYS A 19 0.05 -24.22 10.21
N SER A 20 -0.55 -25.39 10.42
CA SER A 20 -0.49 -26.46 9.42
C SER A 20 -1.64 -26.28 8.44
N LEU A 21 -1.35 -26.46 7.15
CA LEU A 21 -2.36 -26.40 6.09
C LEU A 21 -2.61 -27.82 5.62
N GLU A 22 -3.86 -28.26 5.65
CA GLU A 22 -4.29 -29.56 5.15
C GLU A 22 -5.35 -29.34 4.07
N PHE A 23 -5.09 -29.87 2.87
CA PHE A 23 -6.01 -29.79 1.74
C PHE A 23 -6.77 -31.10 1.63
N ILE A 24 -8.07 -31.06 1.89
CA ILE A 24 -8.94 -32.24 1.84
C ILE A 24 -9.82 -32.14 0.60
N PRO A 25 -9.61 -32.97 -0.44
CA PRO A 25 -10.44 -32.94 -1.63
C PRO A 25 -11.88 -33.31 -1.26
N THR A 26 -12.81 -32.43 -1.59
CA THR A 26 -14.23 -32.60 -1.28
C THR A 26 -15.04 -32.45 -2.56
N ARG A 27 -15.91 -33.43 -2.84
CA ARG A 27 -16.82 -33.38 -3.98
C ARG A 27 -18.15 -32.79 -3.55
N SER A 28 -18.54 -31.70 -4.20
CA SER A 28 -19.82 -31.03 -3.97
C SER A 28 -20.62 -30.99 -5.27
N THR A 29 -21.92 -31.20 -5.16
CA THR A 29 -22.88 -30.96 -6.24
C THR A 29 -23.37 -29.52 -6.10
N VAL A 30 -23.05 -28.69 -7.09
CA VAL A 30 -23.52 -27.30 -7.16
C VAL A 30 -24.67 -27.23 -8.15
N THR A 31 -25.84 -26.84 -7.66
CA THR A 31 -27.03 -26.61 -8.49
C THR A 31 -27.32 -25.12 -8.49
N ALA A 32 -27.13 -24.48 -9.65
CA ALA A 32 -27.50 -23.09 -9.85
C ALA A 32 -28.91 -23.00 -10.45
N ASN A 33 -29.86 -22.45 -9.69
CA ASN A 33 -31.18 -22.09 -10.18
C ASN A 33 -31.16 -20.60 -10.56
N VAL A 34 -30.95 -20.35 -11.85
CA VAL A 34 -30.87 -18.99 -12.41
C VAL A 34 -32.21 -18.26 -12.33
N THR A 35 -33.35 -18.97 -12.39
CA THR A 35 -34.68 -18.36 -12.33
C THR A 35 -34.99 -17.80 -10.94
N ASN A 36 -34.58 -18.50 -9.89
CA ASN A 36 -34.78 -18.07 -8.50
C ASN A 36 -33.54 -17.38 -7.91
N SER A 37 -32.51 -17.12 -8.72
CA SER A 37 -31.21 -16.58 -8.28
C SER A 37 -30.64 -17.31 -7.06
N SER A 38 -30.78 -18.64 -7.00
CA SER A 38 -30.32 -19.44 -5.87
C SER A 38 -29.25 -20.43 -6.29
N ILE A 39 -28.23 -20.59 -5.44
CA ILE A 39 -27.15 -21.56 -5.62
C ILE A 39 -27.21 -22.51 -4.44
N THR A 40 -27.43 -23.79 -4.71
CA THR A 40 -27.45 -24.83 -3.68
C THR A 40 -26.20 -25.68 -3.83
N VAL A 41 -25.40 -25.74 -2.77
CA VAL A 41 -24.20 -26.58 -2.70
C VAL A 41 -24.45 -27.72 -1.74
N VAL A 42 -24.44 -28.96 -2.23
CA VAL A 42 -24.63 -30.15 -1.39
C VAL A 42 -23.37 -31.01 -1.47
N LYS A 43 -22.75 -31.29 -0.32
CA LYS A 43 -21.62 -32.23 -0.25
C LYS A 43 -22.09 -33.63 -0.68
N SER A 44 -21.38 -34.26 -1.61
CA SER A 44 -21.73 -35.59 -2.11
C SER A 44 -21.42 -36.65 -1.04
N SER A 45 -22.44 -37.35 -0.56
CA SER A 45 -22.30 -38.40 0.45
C SER A 45 -21.88 -39.73 -0.18
N GLY A 46 -20.58 -40.00 -0.23
CA GLY A 46 -20.06 -41.32 -0.60
C GLY A 46 -18.70 -41.24 -1.28
N SER A 47 -17.68 -41.82 -0.62
CA SER A 47 -16.25 -41.86 -0.98
C SER A 47 -15.49 -40.55 -0.87
N ALA A 48 -14.26 -40.62 -0.34
CA ALA A 48 -13.29 -39.53 -0.38
C ALA A 48 -13.14 -39.08 -1.83
N ALA A 49 -13.26 -37.78 -2.10
CA ALA A 49 -13.15 -37.29 -3.46
C ALA A 49 -11.75 -37.60 -3.98
N THR A 50 -11.68 -38.17 -5.19
CA THR A 50 -10.41 -38.30 -5.88
C THR A 50 -9.84 -36.90 -6.06
N ASP A 51 -8.60 -36.71 -5.63
CA ASP A 51 -7.89 -35.46 -5.81
C ASP A 51 -7.86 -35.11 -7.32
N PRO A 52 -8.45 -33.99 -7.75
CA PRO A 52 -8.43 -33.57 -9.15
C PRO A 52 -7.01 -33.24 -9.62
N GLU A 53 -6.07 -33.00 -8.70
CA GLU A 53 -4.69 -32.60 -8.99
C GLU A 53 -3.71 -33.39 -8.10
N PRO A 54 -3.47 -34.68 -8.39
CA PRO A 54 -2.67 -35.54 -7.54
C PRO A 54 -1.16 -35.23 -7.57
N THR A 55 -0.70 -34.31 -8.42
CA THR A 55 0.75 -33.98 -8.50
C THR A 55 1.17 -33.00 -7.39
N GLY A 56 0.21 -32.37 -6.70
CA GLY A 56 0.46 -31.42 -5.63
C GLY A 56 0.93 -30.04 -6.10
N LEU A 57 0.93 -29.80 -7.42
CA LEU A 57 1.20 -28.51 -8.03
C LEU A 57 0.20 -27.45 -7.58
N LEU A 58 -1.09 -27.80 -7.43
CA LEU A 58 -2.11 -26.86 -6.97
C LEU A 58 -1.80 -26.38 -5.54
N VAL A 59 -1.51 -27.33 -4.64
CA VAL A 59 -1.13 -27.03 -3.25
C VAL A 59 0.14 -26.18 -3.22
N ASN A 60 1.17 -26.57 -3.99
CA ASN A 60 2.42 -25.84 -4.06
C ASN A 60 2.24 -24.40 -4.58
N ASN A 61 1.43 -24.22 -5.63
CA ASN A 61 1.15 -22.91 -6.21
C ASN A 61 0.34 -22.02 -5.26
N THR A 62 -0.63 -22.58 -4.55
CA THR A 62 -1.41 -21.86 -3.54
C THR A 62 -0.51 -21.36 -2.40
N VAL A 63 0.34 -22.23 -1.85
CA VAL A 63 1.30 -21.85 -0.78
C VAL A 63 2.32 -20.83 -1.31
N THR A 64 2.78 -20.98 -2.55
CA THR A 64 3.70 -20.04 -3.19
C THR A 64 3.04 -18.66 -3.39
N SER A 65 1.76 -18.61 -3.76
CA SER A 65 0.99 -17.36 -3.88
C SER A 65 0.80 -16.66 -2.55
N LEU A 66 0.53 -17.42 -1.48
CA LEU A 66 0.49 -16.89 -0.12
C LEU A 66 1.85 -16.26 0.27
N HIS A 67 2.95 -16.93 -0.08
CA HIS A 67 4.30 -16.39 0.14
C HIS A 67 4.54 -15.09 -0.66
N PHE A 68 4.08 -15.00 -1.91
CA PHE A 68 4.18 -13.76 -2.68
C PHE A 68 3.34 -12.63 -2.08
N LEU A 69 2.11 -12.92 -1.63
CA LEU A 69 1.27 -11.92 -0.94
C LEU A 69 1.94 -11.37 0.30
N SER A 70 2.55 -12.24 1.11
CA SER A 70 3.32 -11.84 2.30
C SER A 70 4.50 -10.92 1.96
N LYS A 71 5.13 -11.09 0.79
CA LYS A 71 6.25 -10.26 0.34
C LYS A 71 5.85 -8.93 -0.31
N MET A 72 4.65 -8.84 -0.88
CA MET A 72 4.17 -7.63 -1.54
C MET A 72 3.46 -6.66 -0.57
N GLY A 73 2.94 -7.16 0.55
CA GLY A 73 2.17 -6.39 1.52
C GLY A 73 2.89 -5.47 2.52
N PRO A 74 4.21 -5.60 2.83
CA PRO A 74 4.84 -4.76 3.84
C PRO A 74 5.31 -3.42 3.25
N SER A 75 4.93 -2.34 3.92
CA SER A 75 5.60 -1.04 3.84
C SER A 75 6.78 -1.00 4.83
N LEU A 76 7.55 0.10 4.86
CA LEU A 76 8.67 0.30 5.80
C LEU A 76 8.30 0.05 7.28
N TYR A 77 7.02 0.15 7.67
CA TYR A 77 6.59 0.07 9.07
C TYR A 77 5.38 -0.82 9.34
N VAL A 78 4.52 -1.08 8.35
CA VAL A 78 3.28 -1.85 8.54
C VAL A 78 3.07 -2.88 7.44
N SER A 79 2.47 -4.01 7.79
CA SER A 79 2.06 -5.07 6.88
C SER A 79 0.57 -5.02 6.65
N VAL A 80 0.14 -4.87 5.40
CA VAL A 80 -1.29 -4.90 5.03
C VAL A 80 -1.96 -6.19 5.52
N MET A 81 -1.23 -7.32 5.45
CA MET A 81 -1.72 -8.61 5.94
C MET A 81 -1.78 -8.68 7.46
N GLY A 82 -0.80 -8.05 8.15
CA GLY A 82 -0.83 -7.92 9.61
C GLY A 82 -2.01 -7.09 10.10
N ASP A 83 -2.31 -5.98 9.44
CA ASP A 83 -3.43 -5.10 9.77
C ASP A 83 -4.78 -5.81 9.55
N ALA A 84 -4.89 -6.61 8.48
CA ALA A 84 -6.06 -7.44 8.22
C ALA A 84 -6.27 -8.51 9.31
N PHE A 85 -5.20 -9.18 9.74
CA PHE A 85 -5.27 -10.15 10.85
C PHE A 85 -5.66 -9.47 12.17
N GLU A 86 -5.03 -8.35 12.52
CA GLU A 86 -5.35 -7.56 13.71
C GLU A 86 -6.83 -7.14 13.72
N TYR A 87 -7.33 -6.66 12.58
CA TYR A 87 -8.73 -6.28 12.42
C TYR A 87 -9.67 -7.47 12.60
N ASN A 88 -9.34 -8.64 12.05
CA ASN A 88 -10.15 -9.84 12.22
C ASN A 88 -10.14 -10.34 13.66
N VAL A 89 -8.99 -10.30 14.36
CA VAL A 89 -8.88 -10.62 15.79
C VAL A 89 -9.80 -9.71 16.61
N HIS A 90 -9.73 -8.40 16.38
CA HIS A 90 -10.56 -7.43 17.10
C HIS A 90 -12.06 -7.60 16.80
N THR A 91 -12.41 -7.94 15.56
CA THR A 91 -13.81 -8.20 15.16
C THR A 91 -14.33 -9.50 15.78
N THR A 92 -13.51 -10.55 15.77
CA THR A 92 -13.83 -11.86 16.37
C THR A 92 -14.00 -11.74 17.88
N TYR A 93 -13.18 -10.92 18.55
CA TYR A 93 -13.31 -10.63 19.99
C TYR A 93 -14.65 -9.96 20.35
N LYS A 94 -15.18 -9.12 19.45
CA LYS A 94 -16.49 -8.47 19.63
C LYS A 94 -17.68 -9.39 19.33
N SER A 95 -17.44 -10.56 18.73
CA SER A 95 -18.49 -11.51 18.42
C SER A 95 -18.92 -12.28 19.67
N SER A 96 -20.23 -12.29 19.95
CA SER A 96 -20.82 -13.04 21.06
C SER A 96 -20.66 -14.56 20.94
N ALA A 97 -20.29 -15.06 19.75
CA ALA A 97 -20.04 -16.47 19.49
C ALA A 97 -18.82 -17.03 20.26
N TYR A 98 -17.93 -16.17 20.77
CA TYR A 98 -16.65 -16.58 21.37
C TYR A 98 -16.49 -16.17 22.83
N GLY A 99 -17.58 -15.82 23.52
CA GLY A 99 -17.56 -15.25 24.88
C GLY A 99 -16.94 -16.13 25.99
N ASN A 100 -16.68 -17.42 25.74
CA ASN A 100 -16.05 -18.34 26.70
C ASN A 100 -14.58 -18.64 26.40
N LEU A 101 -14.00 -18.09 25.32
CA LEU A 101 -12.62 -18.34 24.92
C LEU A 101 -11.68 -17.30 25.54
N THR A 102 -10.45 -17.71 25.82
CA THR A 102 -9.37 -16.79 26.19
C THR A 102 -8.97 -15.92 25.01
N ARG A 103 -8.39 -14.75 25.28
CA ARG A 103 -7.94 -13.82 24.23
C ARG A 103 -6.98 -14.48 23.22
N ARG A 104 -6.07 -15.34 23.69
CA ARG A 104 -5.15 -16.11 22.83
C ARG A 104 -5.90 -17.07 21.91
N GLU A 105 -6.89 -17.79 22.43
CA GLU A 105 -7.70 -18.72 21.62
C GLU A 105 -8.53 -17.99 20.57
N VAL A 106 -9.09 -16.83 20.92
CA VAL A 106 -9.77 -15.95 19.95
C VAL A 106 -8.80 -15.48 18.87
N GLY A 107 -7.59 -15.09 19.24
CA GLY A 107 -6.53 -14.68 18.32
C GLY A 107 -6.16 -15.80 17.32
N LEU A 108 -5.99 -17.02 17.80
CA LEU A 108 -5.70 -18.19 16.96
C LEU A 108 -6.84 -18.52 16.01
N ARG A 109 -8.09 -18.53 16.49
CA ARG A 109 -9.26 -18.80 15.63
C ARG A 109 -9.49 -17.72 14.57
N ALA A 110 -9.29 -16.45 14.93
CA ALA A 110 -9.38 -15.36 13.97
C ALA A 110 -8.28 -15.48 12.89
N THR A 111 -7.09 -15.91 13.29
CA THR A 111 -5.97 -16.16 12.37
C THR A 111 -6.26 -17.33 11.44
N GLU A 112 -6.77 -18.44 11.97
CA GLU A 112 -7.24 -19.60 11.21
C GLU A 112 -8.30 -19.20 10.18
N ALA A 113 -9.37 -18.52 10.61
CA ALA A 113 -10.42 -18.04 9.71
C ALA A 113 -9.91 -17.07 8.64
N SER A 114 -8.88 -16.28 8.96
CA SER A 114 -8.25 -15.39 7.98
C SER A 114 -7.45 -16.17 6.93
N PHE A 115 -6.71 -17.20 7.34
CA PHE A 115 -6.02 -18.07 6.39
C PHE A 115 -7.00 -18.86 5.53
N ASP A 116 -8.09 -19.36 6.11
CA ASP A 116 -9.14 -20.04 5.34
C ASP A 116 -9.70 -19.13 4.26
N ALA A 117 -10.03 -17.87 4.59
CA ALA A 117 -10.53 -16.90 3.61
C ALA A 117 -9.50 -16.61 2.49
N ILE A 118 -8.24 -16.38 2.86
CA ILE A 118 -7.18 -16.10 1.88
C ILE A 118 -6.93 -17.31 0.97
N LEU A 119 -6.90 -18.51 1.53
CA LEU A 119 -6.69 -19.73 0.76
C LEU A 119 -7.89 -20.03 -0.15
N ASP A 120 -9.12 -19.79 0.33
CA ASP A 120 -10.33 -19.91 -0.50
C ASP A 120 -10.30 -18.94 -1.67
N ASP A 121 -9.92 -17.67 -1.45
CA ASP A 121 -9.78 -16.68 -2.52
C ASP A 121 -8.71 -17.09 -3.55
N ILE A 122 -7.53 -17.54 -3.09
CA ILE A 122 -6.46 -18.01 -3.99
C ILE A 122 -6.93 -19.22 -4.81
N LEU A 123 -7.55 -20.20 -4.17
CA LEU A 123 -8.08 -21.39 -4.84
C LEU A 123 -9.22 -21.03 -5.80
N GLY A 124 -10.07 -20.08 -5.44
CA GLY A 124 -11.14 -19.53 -6.29
C GLY A 124 -10.60 -18.84 -7.54
N ILE A 125 -9.50 -18.09 -7.41
CA ILE A 125 -8.80 -17.49 -8.55
C ILE A 125 -8.24 -18.56 -9.48
N TYR A 126 -7.58 -19.60 -8.94
CA TYR A 126 -7.09 -20.71 -9.76
C TYR A 126 -8.24 -21.47 -10.45
N GLY A 127 -9.32 -21.76 -9.71
CA GLY A 127 -10.50 -22.43 -10.26
C GLY A 127 -11.18 -21.64 -11.36
N SER A 128 -11.41 -20.34 -11.14
CA SER A 128 -12.01 -19.45 -12.14
C SER A 128 -11.12 -19.26 -13.38
N GLY A 129 -9.79 -19.24 -13.20
CA GLY A 129 -8.84 -19.25 -14.31
C GLY A 129 -9.00 -20.49 -15.21
N GLN A 130 -9.18 -21.67 -14.62
CA GLN A 130 -9.42 -22.90 -15.40
C GLN A 130 -10.76 -22.88 -16.13
N ILE A 131 -11.82 -22.36 -15.52
CA ILE A 131 -13.12 -22.19 -16.18
C ILE A 131 -12.99 -21.25 -17.38
N ALA A 132 -12.25 -20.15 -17.23
CA ALA A 132 -12.00 -19.21 -18.33
C ALA A 132 -11.20 -19.85 -19.48
N ILE A 133 -10.20 -20.69 -19.18
CA ILE A 133 -9.42 -21.41 -20.19
C ILE A 133 -10.25 -22.48 -20.89
N ALA A 134 -11.10 -23.20 -20.15
CA ALA A 134 -11.97 -24.23 -20.69
C ALA A 134 -13.02 -23.67 -21.67
N ASN A 135 -13.29 -22.36 -21.61
CA ASN A 135 -14.25 -21.64 -22.46
C ASN A 135 -15.63 -22.31 -22.52
N GLU A 136 -16.05 -22.95 -21.42
CA GLU A 136 -17.36 -23.55 -21.29
C GLU A 136 -18.39 -22.45 -20.99
N THR A 137 -18.86 -21.80 -22.05
CA THR A 137 -19.91 -20.78 -21.94
C THR A 137 -21.26 -21.34 -22.36
N THR A 138 -22.26 -21.25 -21.49
CA THR A 138 -23.66 -21.48 -21.87
C THR A 138 -24.33 -20.13 -22.12
N SER A 139 -24.74 -19.88 -23.37
CA SER A 139 -25.51 -18.67 -23.69
C SER A 139 -26.92 -18.78 -23.11
N THR A 140 -27.22 -17.94 -22.12
CA THR A 140 -28.55 -17.79 -21.55
C THR A 140 -29.00 -16.34 -21.65
N THR A 141 -30.26 -16.13 -22.04
CA THR A 141 -30.83 -14.79 -22.15
C THR A 141 -31.17 -14.28 -20.75
N ILE A 142 -30.28 -13.46 -20.18
CA ILE A 142 -30.49 -12.82 -18.88
C ILE A 142 -31.10 -11.44 -19.12
N ALA A 143 -32.36 -11.25 -18.75
CA ALA A 143 -32.97 -9.92 -18.65
C ALA A 143 -32.52 -9.27 -17.34
N GLY A 144 -31.31 -8.70 -17.34
CA GLY A 144 -30.75 -7.98 -16.19
C GLY A 144 -31.04 -6.48 -16.31
N THR A 145 -31.73 -5.90 -15.32
CA THR A 145 -31.71 -4.46 -15.13
C THR A 145 -30.43 -4.09 -14.40
N PHE A 146 -29.42 -3.64 -15.15
CA PHE A 146 -28.20 -3.11 -14.56
C PHE A 146 -28.49 -1.72 -13.98
N GLY A 147 -28.57 -1.63 -12.66
CA GLY A 147 -28.55 -0.34 -11.99
C GLY A 147 -27.22 0.34 -12.27
N SER A 148 -27.24 1.46 -12.99
CA SER A 148 -26.06 2.33 -13.09
C SER A 148 -25.92 3.07 -11.75
N TYR A 149 -25.13 2.50 -10.85
CA TYR A 149 -24.74 3.20 -9.64
C TYR A 149 -23.63 4.18 -9.98
N LEU A 150 -23.97 5.46 -10.12
CA LEU A 150 -22.96 6.53 -10.08
C LEU A 150 -22.44 6.59 -8.63
N PHE A 151 -21.30 5.95 -8.39
CA PHE A 151 -20.56 6.12 -7.14
C PHE A 151 -19.93 7.52 -7.12
N GLY A 152 -20.55 8.43 -6.38
CA GLY A 152 -20.03 9.78 -6.15
C GLY A 152 -21.01 10.88 -6.56
N LYS A 153 -20.82 12.06 -5.96
CA LYS A 153 -21.56 13.26 -6.37
C LYS A 153 -21.07 13.65 -7.78
N PRO A 154 -21.95 13.84 -8.78
CA PRO A 154 -21.55 14.19 -10.15
C PRO A 154 -20.69 15.47 -10.20
N LEU A 155 -20.88 16.34 -9.21
CA LEU A 155 -20.08 17.54 -9.01
C LEU A 155 -18.59 17.24 -8.75
N VAL A 156 -18.26 16.20 -7.96
CA VAL A 156 -16.87 15.84 -7.64
C VAL A 156 -16.17 15.26 -8.88
N LEU A 157 -16.85 14.40 -9.63
CA LEU A 157 -16.36 13.87 -10.91
C LEU A 157 -16.18 14.98 -11.95
N GLY A 158 -17.06 15.98 -11.95
CA GLY A 158 -16.93 17.16 -12.80
C GLY A 158 -15.75 18.07 -12.44
N LEU A 159 -15.35 18.12 -11.17
CA LEU A 159 -14.23 18.96 -10.69
C LEU A 159 -12.86 18.30 -10.86
N ILE A 160 -12.77 16.97 -10.78
CA ILE A 160 -11.45 16.32 -10.84
C ILE A 160 -10.80 16.43 -12.22
N LEU A 161 -11.60 16.43 -13.28
CA LEU A 161 -11.12 16.57 -14.66
C LEU A 161 -10.46 17.94 -14.92
N PRO A 162 -11.10 19.10 -14.64
CA PRO A 162 -10.49 20.40 -14.84
C PRO A 162 -9.29 20.62 -13.90
N VAL A 163 -9.33 20.15 -12.66
CA VAL A 163 -8.19 20.28 -11.74
C VAL A 163 -6.96 19.54 -12.27
N ASN A 164 -7.12 18.27 -12.68
CA ASN A 164 -6.01 17.51 -13.28
C ASN A 164 -5.52 18.13 -14.60
N LEU A 165 -6.42 18.68 -15.41
CA LEU A 165 -6.06 19.36 -16.66
C LEU A 165 -5.28 20.65 -16.41
N VAL A 166 -5.64 21.43 -15.39
CA VAL A 166 -4.87 22.62 -14.96
C VAL A 166 -3.49 22.21 -14.44
N ILE A 167 -3.39 21.16 -13.61
CA ILE A 167 -2.11 20.66 -13.11
C ILE A 167 -1.21 20.21 -14.29
N LEU A 168 -1.78 19.48 -15.25
CA LEU A 168 -1.06 19.04 -16.45
C LEU A 168 -0.57 20.25 -17.28
N LEU A 169 -1.42 21.27 -17.47
CA LEU A 169 -1.03 22.51 -18.13
C LEU A 169 0.11 23.22 -17.41
N VAL A 170 0.07 23.32 -16.08
CA VAL A 170 1.15 23.90 -15.28
C VAL A 170 2.44 23.11 -15.48
N ILE A 171 2.39 21.78 -15.45
CA ILE A 171 3.56 20.92 -15.69
C ILE A 171 4.12 21.12 -17.11
N VAL A 172 3.26 21.26 -18.12
CA VAL A 172 3.70 21.50 -19.51
C VAL A 172 4.33 22.88 -19.65
N ILE A 173 3.73 23.91 -19.06
CA ILE A 173 4.28 25.28 -19.07
C ILE A 173 5.63 25.30 -18.36
N GLU A 174 5.73 24.70 -17.18
CA GLU A 174 6.98 24.58 -16.43
C GLU A 174 8.01 23.74 -17.18
N GLY A 175 7.59 22.66 -17.84
CA GLY A 175 8.44 21.86 -18.70
C GLY A 175 9.01 22.68 -19.86
N ILE A 176 8.19 23.47 -20.55
CA ILE A 176 8.65 24.36 -21.64
C ILE A 176 9.58 25.44 -21.07
N ARG A 177 9.21 26.08 -19.95
CA ARG A 177 10.00 27.13 -19.28
C ARG A 177 11.36 26.61 -18.84
N ALA A 178 11.40 25.41 -18.27
CA ALA A 178 12.60 24.71 -17.85
C ALA A 178 13.34 24.00 -19.00
N ARG A 179 12.92 24.22 -20.27
CA ARG A 179 13.51 23.60 -21.47
C ARG A 179 13.60 22.08 -21.38
N PHE A 180 12.50 21.47 -20.92
CA PHE A 180 12.34 20.03 -20.68
C PHE A 180 13.46 19.44 -19.83
N TRP A 181 14.01 20.23 -18.89
CA TRP A 181 15.05 19.76 -17.97
C TRP A 181 16.27 19.15 -18.69
N ARG A 182 16.54 19.56 -19.94
CA ARG A 182 17.65 19.06 -20.79
C ARG A 182 19.05 19.21 -20.17
N HIS A 183 19.18 19.89 -19.04
CA HIS A 183 20.42 20.11 -18.31
C HIS A 183 20.34 19.73 -16.84
N LEU A 184 19.33 18.97 -16.41
CA LEU A 184 19.33 18.41 -15.06
C LEU A 184 20.39 17.31 -14.97
N PRO A 185 21.24 17.30 -13.91
CA PRO A 185 22.11 16.17 -13.63
C PRO A 185 21.28 14.90 -13.40
N GLN A 186 21.87 13.73 -13.67
CA GLN A 186 21.23 12.46 -13.32
C GLN A 186 21.01 12.42 -11.81
N PHE A 187 19.76 12.57 -11.39
CA PHE A 187 19.38 12.58 -9.99
C PHE A 187 19.10 11.15 -9.54
N ASP A 188 20.01 10.60 -8.75
CA ASP A 188 19.79 9.33 -8.05
C ASP A 188 19.37 9.62 -6.60
N ILE A 189 18.14 9.28 -6.25
CA ILE A 189 17.57 9.48 -4.90
C ILE A 189 18.35 8.66 -3.86
N LEU A 190 19.00 7.57 -4.28
CA LEU A 190 19.79 6.72 -3.40
C LEU A 190 21.21 7.24 -3.19
N ASP A 191 21.66 8.20 -4.01
CA ASP A 191 22.94 8.87 -3.81
C ASP A 191 22.75 10.23 -3.13
N PHE A 192 23.12 10.27 -1.84
CA PHE A 192 23.12 11.48 -1.04
C PHE A 192 23.94 12.60 -1.69
N LYS A 193 25.02 12.27 -2.42
CA LYS A 193 25.85 13.27 -3.13
C LYS A 193 25.06 13.95 -4.25
N SER A 194 24.34 13.17 -5.04
CA SER A 194 23.47 13.69 -6.11
C SER A 194 22.37 14.59 -5.55
N THR A 195 21.90 14.32 -4.34
CA THR A 195 20.87 15.13 -3.68
C THR A 195 21.41 16.48 -3.21
N VAL A 196 22.57 16.49 -2.58
CA VAL A 196 23.24 17.72 -2.13
C VAL A 196 23.64 18.60 -3.32
N THR A 197 24.16 18.01 -4.40
CA THR A 197 24.56 18.76 -5.60
C THR A 197 23.36 19.31 -6.36
N ALA A 198 22.28 18.55 -6.49
CA ALA A 198 21.03 19.02 -7.12
C ALA A 198 20.39 20.16 -6.33
N ALA A 199 20.32 20.04 -4.99
CA ALA A 199 19.85 21.12 -4.12
C ALA A 199 20.72 22.38 -4.23
N SER A 200 22.03 22.19 -4.33
CA SER A 200 23.00 23.27 -4.49
C SER A 200 22.93 23.97 -5.86
N LEU A 201 22.57 23.26 -6.93
CA LEU A 201 22.45 23.83 -8.28
C LEU A 201 21.22 24.74 -8.44
N GLY A 202 20.17 24.50 -7.64
CA GLY A 202 19.02 25.41 -7.55
C GLY A 202 19.37 26.81 -7.05
N GLY A 203 20.50 26.95 -6.32
CA GLY A 203 21.06 28.23 -5.89
C GLY A 203 22.21 28.68 -6.79
N ASN A 204 22.07 29.83 -7.45
CA ASN A 204 23.06 30.37 -8.40
C ASN A 204 24.48 30.63 -7.85
N ASN A 205 24.72 30.48 -6.55
CA ASN A 205 25.94 30.92 -5.88
C ASN A 205 27.05 29.86 -5.82
N ILE A 206 26.69 28.57 -5.70
CA ILE A 206 27.69 27.49 -5.56
C ILE A 206 28.18 27.05 -6.95
N SER A 207 27.26 26.90 -7.91
CA SER A 207 27.59 26.55 -9.30
C SER A 207 28.56 27.55 -9.94
N LYS A 208 28.38 28.85 -9.70
CA LYS A 208 29.28 29.91 -10.20
C LYS A 208 30.67 29.86 -9.57
N LYS A 209 30.81 29.45 -8.31
CA LYS A 209 32.11 29.38 -7.62
C LYS A 209 32.89 28.13 -8.02
N VAL A 210 32.24 26.98 -8.14
CA VAL A 210 32.84 25.74 -8.66
C VAL A 210 33.29 25.94 -10.11
N GLN A 211 32.48 26.62 -10.93
CA GLN A 211 32.85 26.94 -12.31
C GLN A 211 34.04 27.92 -12.42
N ARG A 212 34.20 28.84 -11.46
CA ARG A 212 35.37 29.74 -11.40
C ARG A 212 36.66 29.00 -11.03
N GLN A 213 36.59 27.95 -10.21
CA GLN A 213 37.76 27.14 -9.84
C GLN A 213 38.22 26.21 -10.98
N ARG A 214 37.31 25.79 -11.87
CA ARG A 214 37.60 24.84 -12.96
C ARG A 214 38.28 25.48 -14.19
N GLY A 215 38.28 26.81 -14.28
CA GLY A 215 38.80 27.52 -15.45
C GLY A 215 37.83 27.52 -16.64
N GLU A 216 38.01 28.48 -17.53
CA GLU A 216 37.11 28.81 -18.64
C GLU A 216 37.22 27.77 -19.77
N GLY A 217 36.56 26.63 -19.64
CA GLY A 217 36.52 25.63 -20.71
C GLY A 217 35.69 24.39 -20.41
N ASP A 218 35.49 24.05 -19.13
CA ASP A 218 34.94 22.75 -18.77
C ASP A 218 33.70 22.91 -17.88
N LYS A 219 32.52 22.60 -18.45
CA LYS A 219 31.22 22.85 -17.80
C LYS A 219 30.97 21.78 -16.72
N TRP A 220 30.79 22.21 -15.47
CA TRP A 220 30.42 21.30 -14.38
C TRP A 220 29.01 20.74 -14.60
N THR A 221 28.91 19.42 -14.70
CA THR A 221 27.66 18.67 -14.94
C THR A 221 27.02 18.17 -13.66
N ALA A 222 27.68 18.35 -12.50
CA ALA A 222 27.24 17.84 -11.19
C ALA A 222 26.89 16.34 -11.17
N ASP A 223 27.56 15.58 -12.04
CA ASP A 223 27.47 14.13 -12.06
C ASP A 223 28.06 13.57 -10.76
N ALA A 224 27.36 12.64 -10.12
CA ALA A 224 27.82 11.94 -8.92
C ALA A 224 29.16 11.21 -9.10
N ALA A 225 29.48 10.83 -10.34
CA ALA A 225 30.76 10.23 -10.70
C ALA A 225 31.90 11.26 -10.90
N ASP A 226 31.61 12.55 -10.85
CA ASP A 226 32.61 13.61 -11.00
C ASP A 226 33.58 13.60 -9.81
N ARG A 227 34.87 13.53 -10.11
CA ARG A 227 35.95 13.37 -9.14
C ARG A 227 36.05 14.53 -8.15
N MET A 228 35.59 15.72 -8.57
CA MET A 228 35.52 16.94 -7.74
C MET A 228 34.50 16.84 -6.59
N LEU A 229 33.54 15.91 -6.64
CA LEU A 229 32.61 15.70 -5.53
C LEU A 229 33.28 15.04 -4.31
N GLY A 230 34.44 14.41 -4.50
CA GLY A 230 35.27 13.91 -3.40
C GLY A 230 35.83 15.02 -2.51
N ASP A 231 35.90 16.25 -3.02
CA ASP A 231 36.50 17.40 -2.33
C ASP A 231 35.46 18.25 -1.58
N ILE A 232 34.17 17.93 -1.71
CA ILE A 232 33.10 18.58 -0.93
C ILE A 232 33.03 17.92 0.44
N LYS A 233 33.57 18.60 1.46
CA LYS A 233 33.53 18.13 2.84
C LYS A 233 32.38 18.82 3.57
N MET A 234 31.45 18.00 4.10
CA MET A 234 30.41 18.49 4.99
C MET A 234 30.92 18.42 6.42
N CYS A 235 31.08 19.57 7.06
CA CYS A 235 31.46 19.62 8.47
C CYS A 235 30.19 19.76 9.30
N LEU A 236 29.88 18.71 10.06
CA LEU A 236 28.88 18.77 11.12
C LEU A 236 29.56 19.39 12.35
N PRO A 237 29.13 20.59 12.81
CA PRO A 237 29.69 21.15 14.02
C PRO A 237 29.29 20.28 15.21
N GLN A 238 30.28 19.90 16.02
CA GLN A 238 30.06 19.09 17.21
C GLN A 238 29.67 20.03 18.36
N GLY A 239 28.37 20.29 18.48
CA GLY A 239 27.75 21.08 19.53
C GLY A 239 26.26 21.32 19.25
N ASP A 240 25.44 21.30 20.31
CA ASP A 240 24.01 21.51 20.23
C ASP A 240 23.72 22.90 19.61
N PHE A 241 23.05 22.92 18.44
CA PHE A 241 22.55 24.10 17.72
C PHE A 241 23.51 24.90 16.81
N ALA A 242 24.55 24.31 16.23
CA ALA A 242 25.29 24.95 15.15
C ALA A 242 24.84 24.46 13.76
N GLU A 243 24.56 25.41 12.85
CA GLU A 243 24.14 25.11 11.47
C GLU A 243 25.23 24.36 10.69
N PRO A 244 24.88 23.32 9.92
CA PRO A 244 25.85 22.55 9.13
C PRO A 244 26.50 23.42 8.05
N ARG A 245 27.84 23.31 7.91
CA ARG A 245 28.62 24.09 6.94
C ARG A 245 29.24 23.20 5.87
N ILE A 246 29.19 23.65 4.61
CA ILE A 246 29.81 23.00 3.46
C ILE A 246 31.16 23.69 3.18
N ILE A 247 32.25 22.93 3.17
CA ILE A 247 33.61 23.43 2.91
C ILE A 247 34.15 22.77 1.64
N LEU A 248 34.66 23.58 0.72
CA LEU A 248 35.43 23.14 -0.45
C LEU A 248 36.91 23.36 -0.11
N ASP A 249 37.77 22.39 -0.43
CA ASP A 249 39.22 22.55 -0.23
C ASP A 249 39.71 23.74 -1.08
N GLY A 250 39.98 24.89 -0.44
CA GLY A 250 40.40 26.13 -1.09
C GLY A 250 39.91 27.45 -0.50
N GLY A 251 39.02 27.45 0.50
CA GLY A 251 38.69 28.66 1.25
C GLY A 251 37.30 28.68 1.86
N LEU A 252 37.22 29.30 3.04
CA LEU A 252 36.01 29.46 3.85
C LEU A 252 34.89 30.14 3.06
N LEU A 253 33.69 29.53 3.03
CA LEU A 253 32.47 30.25 2.65
C LEU A 253 31.79 30.77 3.92
N MET A 254 31.78 32.11 4.03
CA MET A 254 31.05 32.99 4.96
C MET A 254 31.93 33.74 5.95
N GLN A 255 32.34 34.93 5.50
CA GLN A 255 32.78 36.12 6.23
C GLN A 255 32.70 37.24 5.17
N ASP A 256 32.04 38.38 5.27
CA ASP A 256 31.12 39.06 6.21
C ASP A 256 30.21 39.92 5.30
N GLU A 257 29.05 40.37 5.78
CA GLU A 257 28.77 41.81 5.97
C GLU A 257 27.35 41.98 6.53
N ALA A 258 27.31 42.25 7.83
CA ALA A 258 26.26 43.02 8.44
C ALA A 258 26.31 44.42 7.83
N ASP A 259 25.26 44.83 7.12
CA ASP A 259 24.97 46.26 6.98
C ASP A 259 23.47 46.52 7.01
N GLY A 260 23.12 47.55 7.77
CA GLY A 260 21.80 47.80 8.33
C GLY A 260 20.73 48.16 7.30
N GLY A 261 19.51 47.74 7.62
CA GLY A 261 18.29 48.14 6.92
C GLY A 261 17.08 47.71 7.73
N GLY A 262 16.73 48.52 8.74
CA GLY A 262 15.55 48.30 9.54
C GLY A 262 14.28 48.42 8.69
N THR A 263 13.49 47.36 8.70
CA THR A 263 12.03 47.44 8.51
C THR A 263 11.40 46.46 9.48
N GLU A 264 10.85 47.06 10.53
CA GLU A 264 9.82 46.55 11.42
C GLU A 264 8.73 45.82 10.62
N MET A 265 8.56 44.52 10.88
CA MET A 265 7.37 43.76 10.50
C MET A 265 6.87 43.02 11.75
N ASP A 266 5.85 43.66 12.32
CA ASP A 266 4.77 43.17 13.19
C ASP A 266 4.78 41.67 13.56
N ASP A 267 4.91 41.43 14.85
CA ASP A 267 4.75 40.13 15.52
C ASP A 267 3.28 39.67 15.44
N GLY A 268 3.05 38.56 14.73
CA GLY A 268 1.71 38.01 14.62
C GLY A 268 1.63 36.61 14.04
N MET A 269 2.41 35.65 14.56
CA MET A 269 2.16 34.23 14.26
C MET A 269 2.15 33.41 15.55
N ALA A 270 0.93 33.06 15.97
CA ALA A 270 0.66 32.15 17.07
C ALA A 270 1.28 30.76 16.81
N PRO A 271 1.68 30.02 17.86
CA PRO A 271 2.20 28.68 17.71
C PRO A 271 1.13 27.75 17.12
N LEU A 272 1.50 27.00 16.08
CA LEU A 272 0.70 25.91 15.53
C LEU A 272 0.58 24.81 16.59
N GLU A 273 -0.57 24.76 17.26
CA GLU A 273 -1.01 23.61 18.03
C GLU A 273 -1.13 22.40 17.08
N THR A 274 -0.31 21.38 17.33
CA THR A 274 -0.46 20.07 16.72
C THR A 274 -1.68 19.40 17.32
N GLU A 275 -2.83 19.47 16.65
CA GLU A 275 -3.98 18.64 17.02
C GLU A 275 -3.66 17.15 16.77
N PRO A 276 -3.99 16.26 17.72
CA PRO A 276 -3.89 14.83 17.50
C PRO A 276 -4.90 14.40 16.44
N TYR A 277 -4.41 13.66 15.45
CA TYR A 277 -5.18 13.05 14.37
C TYR A 277 -6.27 12.13 14.93
N THR A 278 -7.48 12.66 15.11
CA THR A 278 -8.69 11.90 15.46
C THR A 278 -9.46 11.53 14.19
N GLY A 279 -8.75 10.92 13.24
CA GLY A 279 -9.39 10.29 12.09
C GLY A 279 -10.09 9.01 12.53
N ALA A 280 -11.39 9.09 12.82
CA ALA A 280 -12.23 7.90 12.89
C ALA A 280 -12.15 7.16 11.55
N PRO A 281 -11.83 5.84 11.51
CA PRO A 281 -11.76 5.12 10.26
C PRO A 281 -13.15 5.09 9.61
N ALA A 282 -13.17 5.31 8.29
CA ALA A 282 -14.35 5.15 7.47
C ALA A 282 -14.98 3.78 7.76
N ALA A 283 -16.21 3.80 8.28
CA ALA A 283 -17.02 2.62 8.47
C ALA A 283 -17.21 1.96 7.10
N TRP A 284 -16.55 0.83 6.87
CA TRP A 284 -16.93 -0.09 5.82
C TRP A 284 -18.34 -0.59 6.18
N SER A 285 -19.33 -0.17 5.40
CA SER A 285 -20.65 -0.80 5.44
C SER A 285 -20.49 -2.24 4.96
N PRO A 286 -20.91 -3.25 5.73
CA PRO A 286 -20.99 -4.60 5.19
C PRO A 286 -21.96 -4.60 4.01
N ILE A 287 -21.51 -5.15 2.89
CA ILE A 287 -22.36 -5.53 1.76
C ILE A 287 -23.42 -6.48 2.33
N GLY A 288 -24.68 -6.19 2.01
CA GLY A 288 -25.87 -6.70 2.68
C GLY A 288 -25.84 -8.20 2.97
N GLN A 289 -26.03 -8.53 4.25
CA GLN A 289 -26.48 -9.84 4.68
C GLN A 289 -27.85 -10.11 4.04
N HIS A 290 -27.90 -11.16 3.22
CA HIS A 290 -29.17 -11.73 2.76
C HIS A 290 -29.84 -12.39 3.97
N ASN A 291 -30.91 -11.76 4.48
CA ASN A 291 -31.72 -12.33 5.55
C ASN A 291 -32.40 -13.61 5.06
N GLU A 292 -31.96 -14.76 5.59
CA GLU A 292 -32.75 -15.99 5.55
C GLU A 292 -33.99 -15.82 6.42
N HIS A 293 -35.14 -15.58 5.77
CA HIS A 293 -36.43 -15.61 6.43
C HIS A 293 -36.90 -17.07 6.56
N SER A 294 -36.46 -17.74 7.61
CA SER A 294 -37.03 -19.02 8.07
C SER A 294 -38.43 -18.77 8.64
N SER A 295 -39.47 -18.86 7.79
CA SER A 295 -40.85 -19.01 8.29
C SER A 295 -41.12 -20.48 8.57
N GLY A 296 -41.23 -20.79 9.87
CA GLY A 296 -41.66 -22.10 10.35
C GLY A 296 -43.10 -22.38 9.96
N GLN A 297 -43.30 -23.47 9.22
CA GLN A 297 -44.63 -24.03 9.02
C GLN A 297 -45.11 -24.73 10.30
N ARG A 298 -46.19 -24.17 10.84
CA ARG A 298 -47.07 -24.74 11.86
C ARG A 298 -47.75 -25.98 11.26
N LYS A 299 -47.49 -27.17 11.79
CA LYS A 299 -48.29 -28.37 11.51
C LYS A 299 -49.62 -28.26 12.25
N THR A 300 -50.71 -28.26 11.49
CA THR A 300 -52.05 -28.67 11.92
C THR A 300 -52.52 -29.73 10.95
N SER A 301 -52.40 -31.00 11.35
CA SER A 301 -53.45 -32.02 11.30
C SER A 301 -52.91 -33.32 11.90
#